data_AF-A0A946R8Y6-F1
#
_entry.id   AF-A0A946R8Y6-F1
#
_cell.length_a   1.000
_cell.length_b   1.000
_cell.length_c   1.000
_cell.angle_alpha   90.00
_cell.angle_beta   90.00
_cell.angle_gamma   90.00
#
_symmetry.space_group_name_H-M   'P 1'
#
loop_
_entity.id
_entity.type
_entity.pdbx_description
1 polymer ?
#
loop_
_entity_poly.entity_id
_entity_poly.type
_entity_poly.pdbx_seq_one_letter_code
_entity_poly.pdbx_strand_id
1 'polypeptide(L)' 'MAKKVVATLKKEGATLYTKAVKIVKTANGGYGYEQRIMPKDNVKEFFNS' A
#
# COMPACT_ATOMS: atom_id res chain seq x y z
N MET A 1 4.81 -35.15 -26.64
CA MET A 1 5.02 -33.76 -26.17
C MET A 1 3.93 -33.40 -25.17
N ALA A 2 4.19 -33.54 -23.86
CA ALA A 2 3.34 -32.90 -22.87
C ALA A 2 3.69 -31.40 -22.90
N LYS A 3 2.80 -30.57 -23.47
CA LYS A 3 2.93 -29.11 -23.36
C LYS A 3 2.78 -28.78 -21.88
N LYS A 4 3.90 -28.68 -21.17
CA LYS A 4 3.96 -28.17 -19.80
C LYS A 4 3.66 -26.68 -19.89
N VAL A 5 2.38 -26.33 -19.91
CA VAL A 5 1.94 -24.95 -19.78
C VAL A 5 2.30 -24.54 -18.35
N VAL A 6 3.44 -23.86 -18.22
CA VAL A 6 3.77 -23.14 -16.99
C VAL A 6 2.83 -21.96 -16.99
N ALA A 7 1.83 -22.00 -16.11
CA ALA A 7 1.01 -20.85 -15.81
C ALA A 7 1.92 -19.72 -15.34
N THR A 8 2.24 -18.78 -16.23
CA THR A 8 2.88 -17.54 -15.83
C THR A 8 1.85 -16.79 -15.01
N LEU A 9 2.13 -16.63 -13.71
CA LEU A 9 1.34 -15.79 -12.81
C LEU A 9 1.43 -14.36 -13.34
N LYS A 10 0.49 -13.94 -14.19
CA LYS A 10 0.41 -12.57 -14.70
C LYS A 10 0.21 -11.63 -13.52
N LYS A 11 1.29 -10.96 -13.10
CA LYS A 11 1.27 -9.89 -12.10
C LYS A 11 0.67 -8.58 -12.64
N GLU A 12 0.08 -8.60 -13.83
CA GLU A 12 -0.42 -7.41 -14.55
C GLU A 12 -1.80 -6.92 -14.07
N GLY A 13 -2.35 -7.46 -12.98
CA GLY A 13 -3.66 -7.05 -12.47
C GLY A 13 -3.81 -7.03 -10.96
N ALA A 14 -2.73 -7.23 -10.20
CA ALA A 14 -2.82 -7.14 -8.75
C ALA A 14 -2.91 -5.67 -8.34
N THR A 15 -4.07 -5.24 -7.85
CA THR A 15 -4.23 -3.91 -7.23
C THR A 15 -3.17 -3.78 -6.13
N LEU A 16 -2.14 -2.97 -6.39
CA LEU A 16 -1.01 -2.80 -5.48
C LEU A 16 -1.49 -1.99 -4.28
N TYR A 17 -1.86 -2.69 -3.21
CA TYR A 17 -2.16 -2.09 -1.93
C TYR A 17 -0.86 -1.84 -1.16
N THR A 18 -0.71 -0.63 -0.66
CA THR A 18 0.40 -0.21 0.19
C THR A 18 -0.13 0.12 1.58
N LYS A 19 0.57 -0.33 2.62
CA LYS A 19 0.32 0.14 3.98
C LYS A 19 1.04 1.47 4.18
N ALA A 20 0.30 2.56 4.23
CA ALA A 20 0.84 3.87 4.53
C ALA A 20 0.81 4.10 6.05
N VAL A 21 1.92 4.59 6.59
CA VAL A 21 2.06 4.93 8.02
C VAL A 21 2.50 6.39 8.10
N LYS A 22 1.65 7.25 8.67
CA LYS A 22 1.91 8.68 8.84
C LYS A 22 2.10 8.98 10.32
N ILE A 23 3.18 9.68 10.64
CA ILE A 23 3.44 10.14 12.01
C ILE A 23 2.64 11.41 12.24
N VAL A 24 1.88 11.46 13.33
CA VAL A 24 1.07 12.61 13.74
C VAL A 24 1.51 13.10 15.10
N LYS A 25 1.63 14.42 15.26
CA LYS A 25 1.94 15.01 16.55
C LYS A 25 0.67 15.07 17.39
N THR A 26 0.72 14.58 18.62
CA THR A 26 -0.41 14.63 19.54
C THR A 26 -0.46 15.99 20.23
N ALA A 27 -1.65 16.42 20.65
CA ALA A 27 -1.86 17.71 21.31
C ALA A 27 -0.95 17.89 22.55
N ASN A 28 -0.59 16.79 23.21
CA ASN A 28 0.26 16.77 24.40
C ASN A 28 1.76 16.70 24.09
N GLY A 29 2.16 16.94 22.82
CA GLY A 29 3.57 17.00 22.42
C GLY A 29 4.24 15.66 22.11
N GLY A 30 3.51 14.56 22.20
CA GLY A 30 3.99 13.24 21.79
C GLY A 30 3.86 12.99 20.29
N TYR A 31 4.35 11.84 19.85
CA TYR A 31 4.19 11.35 18.47
C TYR A 31 3.33 10.09 18.49
N GLY A 32 2.25 10.11 17.71
CA GLY A 32 1.45 8.94 17.36
C GLY A 32 1.64 8.58 15.89
N TYR A 33 0.97 7.53 15.44
CA TYR A 33 0.95 7.15 14.03
C TYR A 33 -0.46 6.75 13.59
N GLU A 34 -0.84 7.19 12.39
CA GLU A 34 -2.03 6.72 11.69
C GLU A 34 -1.59 5.73 10.61
N GLN A 35 -2.23 4.56 10.56
CA GLN A 35 -1.96 3.51 9.57
C GLN A 35 -3.20 3.25 8.72
N ARG A 36 -3.03 3.19 7.40
CA ARG A 36 -4.11 2.85 6.46
C ARG A 36 -3.58 2.00 5.31
N ILE A 37 -4.34 0.97 4.94
CA ILE A 37 -4.04 0.14 3.76
C ILE A 37 -4.82 0.75 2.59
N MET A 38 -4.10 1.27 1.59
CA MET A 38 -4.71 1.96 0.45
C MET A 38 -4.03 1.58 -0.87
N PRO A 39 -4.68 1.75 -2.03
CA PRO A 39 -4.02 1.62 -3.32
C PRO A 39 -2.82 2.56 -3.43
N LYS A 40 -1.77 2.15 -4.17
CA LYS A 40 -0.54 2.92 -4.36
C LYS A 40 -0.78 4.37 -4.80
N ASP A 41 -1.79 4.60 -5.63
CA ASP A 41 -2.09 5.92 -6.19
C ASP A 41 -2.60 6.91 -5.12
N ASN A 42 -3.33 6.42 -4.12
CA ASN A 42 -3.91 7.21 -3.04
C ASN A 42 -2.93 7.49 -1.90
N VAL A 43 -1.73 6.91 -1.92
CA VAL A 43 -0.71 7.10 -0.86
C VAL A 43 -0.25 8.55 -0.79
N LYS A 44 -0.13 9.24 -1.92
CA LYS A 44 0.33 10.65 -1.94
C LYS A 44 -0.68 11.59 -1.28
N GLU A 45 -1.96 11.37 -1.52
CA GLU A 45 -3.05 12.14 -0.92
C GLU A 45 -3.09 12.00 0.60
N PHE A 46 -2.84 10.78 1.11
CA PHE A 46 -2.78 10.49 2.54
C PHE A 46 -1.73 11.31 3.30
N PHE A 47 -0.56 11.55 2.69
CA PHE A 47 0.50 12.33 3.32
C PHE A 47 0.31 13.85 3.21
N ASN A 48 -0.46 14.33 2.23
CA ASN A 48 -0.71 15.75 2.00
C ASN A 48 -1.92 16.31 2.79
N SER A 49 -2.75 15.44 3.38
CA SER A 49 -3.84 15.79 4.29
C SER A 49 -3.36 16.31 5.65
#